data_AF-A0A177EUI8-F1
#
_entry.id   AF-A0A177EUI8-F1
#
_cell.length_a   1.000
_cell.length_b   1.000
_cell.length_c   1.000
_cell.angle_alpha   90.00
_cell.angle_beta   90.00
_cell.angle_gamma   90.00
#
_symmetry.space_group_name_H-M   'P 1'
#
loop_
_entity.id
_entity.type
_entity.pdbx_description
1 polymer ?
#
loop_
_entity_poly.entity_id
_entity_poly.type
_entity_poly.pdbx_seq_one_letter_code
_entity_poly.pdbx_strand_id
1 'polypeptide(L)'
;MDGDAAVEPEVDSFSLVLPLPYRVAIIIVLGIWAWGLNLHYLHLIKIDVPALIRYPPRQAEHHHHSTYRLASFLSVPLIASLLLFWAVTRGDRQAVLRWQILPQSYLLLLVLCFLLPLKRMSRSGRLHFLRSLKRISLGGLAEVQDGKFGDILLADVLTSYAKVLGDLFVATCMLLDTKTSSTAKPNRGCGGAYLVPLIISIPSMIRLRQCLIEYYRVRRNQSTSSGWGGQHLANALKYFSAFPVIILSALQRGYDPTKSHLSEAGLFRLWMFFVFVNSFYSFYWDVAKDWDLSLFSSSRERNNPEYPWGLRRYRYFHAKEVYYSAIVIDFLLRCTWSFKLSPHLDHFNDLEGGIFLMELLEVLRRWIWIFFRVETEWVRNNRGPATDDVLLGDFAAKLDED
;
A
#
# COMPACT_ATOMS: atom_id res chain seq x y z
N MET A 1 -6.43 -14.33 -50.51
CA MET A 1 -6.18 -15.38 -49.49
C MET A 1 -5.65 -14.61 -48.30
N ASP A 2 -6.55 -14.08 -47.49
CA ASP A 2 -6.23 -13.14 -46.42
C ASP A 2 -6.76 -13.67 -45.10
N GLY A 3 -5.94 -13.55 -44.07
CA GLY A 3 -6.34 -13.80 -42.69
C GLY A 3 -5.43 -14.75 -41.94
N ASP A 4 -4.10 -14.54 -41.99
CA ASP A 4 -3.27 -14.95 -40.86
C ASP A 4 -3.86 -14.28 -39.62
N ALA A 5 -4.33 -15.10 -38.67
CA ALA A 5 -4.74 -14.61 -37.37
C ALA A 5 -3.55 -13.84 -36.79
N ALA A 6 -3.69 -12.52 -36.64
CA ALA A 6 -2.62 -11.67 -36.17
C ALA A 6 -2.06 -12.25 -34.86
N VAL A 7 -0.87 -12.83 -34.94
CA VAL A 7 -0.16 -13.35 -33.78
C VAL A 7 0.04 -12.17 -32.84
N GLU A 8 -0.58 -12.21 -31.66
CA GLU A 8 -0.38 -11.15 -30.67
C GLU A 8 1.11 -10.97 -30.43
N PRO A 9 1.62 -9.73 -30.41
CA PRO A 9 3.03 -9.50 -30.23
C PRO A 9 3.46 -10.00 -28.85
N GLU A 10 4.55 -10.79 -28.81
CA GLU A 10 5.15 -11.33 -27.58
C GLU A 10 5.52 -10.21 -26.57
N VAL A 11 5.78 -9.00 -27.08
CA VAL A 11 6.02 -7.79 -26.30
C VAL A 11 4.93 -6.76 -26.62
N ASP A 12 4.13 -6.41 -25.61
CA ASP A 12 3.14 -5.34 -25.71
C ASP A 12 3.79 -3.95 -25.82
N SER A 13 3.03 -2.98 -26.33
CA SER A 13 3.51 -1.61 -26.60
C SER A 13 4.11 -0.94 -25.35
N PHE A 14 3.56 -1.21 -24.16
CA PHE A 14 4.07 -0.60 -22.93
C PHE A 14 5.31 -1.33 -22.41
N SER A 15 5.37 -2.66 -22.50
CA SER A 15 6.57 -3.45 -22.16
C SER A 15 7.75 -3.19 -23.08
N LEU A 16 7.50 -2.73 -24.32
CA LEU A 16 8.55 -2.28 -25.24
C LEU A 16 9.37 -1.11 -24.67
N VAL A 17 8.70 -0.20 -23.95
CA VAL A 17 9.32 1.01 -23.38
C VAL A 17 9.68 0.79 -21.91
N LEU A 18 8.77 0.19 -21.15
CA LEU A 18 8.91 0.01 -19.70
C LEU A 18 8.47 -1.41 -19.30
N PRO A 19 9.38 -2.40 -19.38
CA PRO A 19 9.12 -3.76 -18.90
C PRO A 19 8.73 -3.84 -17.43
N LEU A 20 8.01 -4.90 -17.06
CA LEU A 20 7.47 -5.12 -15.71
C LEU A 20 8.48 -4.92 -14.56
N PRO A 21 9.73 -5.43 -14.62
CA PRO A 21 10.66 -5.26 -13.50
C PRO A 21 11.00 -3.79 -13.23
N TYR A 22 11.08 -2.95 -14.28
CA TYR A 22 11.29 -1.51 -14.11
C TYR A 22 10.06 -0.82 -13.53
N ARG A 23 8.85 -1.24 -13.90
CA ARG A 23 7.60 -0.71 -13.32
C ARG A 23 7.59 -0.90 -11.79
N VAL A 24 7.86 -2.12 -11.35
CA VAL A 24 7.95 -2.47 -9.91
C VAL A 24 9.04 -1.66 -9.22
N ALA A 25 10.24 -1.59 -9.81
CA ALA A 25 11.35 -0.81 -9.29
C ALA A 25 11.03 0.68 -9.11
N ILE A 26 10.42 1.30 -10.13
CA ILE A 26 10.02 2.72 -10.10
C ILE A 26 9.05 2.96 -8.95
N ILE A 27 8.00 2.15 -8.81
CA ILE A 27 6.99 2.34 -7.76
C ILE A 27 7.62 2.21 -6.37
N ILE A 28 8.49 1.23 -6.15
CA ILE A 28 9.18 1.07 -4.86
C ILE A 28 10.07 2.28 -4.55
N VAL A 29 10.89 2.74 -5.51
CA VAL A 29 11.78 3.88 -5.31
C VAL A 29 10.99 5.18 -5.08
N LEU A 30 9.91 5.39 -5.82
CA LEU A 30 8.98 6.50 -5.59
C LEU A 30 8.35 6.44 -4.20
N GLY A 31 8.01 5.25 -3.70
CA GLY A 31 7.56 5.05 -2.33
C GLY A 31 8.55 5.53 -1.27
N ILE A 32 9.85 5.32 -1.49
CA ILE A 32 10.90 5.77 -0.58
C ILE A 32 11.01 7.30 -0.61
N TRP A 33 10.95 7.91 -1.80
CA TRP A 33 10.87 9.37 -1.95
C TRP A 33 9.65 9.95 -1.25
N ALA A 34 8.48 9.35 -1.47
CA ALA A 34 7.21 9.71 -0.88
C ALA A 34 7.25 9.65 0.67
N TRP A 35 7.90 8.62 1.23
CA TRP A 35 8.14 8.53 2.67
C TRP A 35 9.10 9.63 3.17
N GLY A 36 10.17 9.91 2.44
CA GLY A 36 11.09 11.02 2.74
C GLY A 36 10.37 12.38 2.79
N LEU A 37 9.47 12.63 1.84
CA LEU A 37 8.63 13.84 1.79
C LEU A 37 7.66 13.93 2.96
N ASN A 38 7.02 12.82 3.37
CA ASN A 38 6.22 12.77 4.59
C ASN A 38 7.04 13.22 5.80
N LEU A 39 8.19 12.57 6.03
CA LEU A 39 9.06 12.88 7.17
C LEU A 39 9.55 14.33 7.16
N HIS A 40 9.88 14.87 5.99
CA HIS A 40 10.39 16.23 5.86
C HIS A 40 9.28 17.25 6.16
N TYR A 41 8.14 17.16 5.48
CA TYR A 41 7.06 18.14 5.66
C TYR A 41 6.45 18.07 7.07
N LEU A 42 6.22 16.88 7.62
CA LEU A 42 5.72 16.71 8.98
C LEU A 42 6.69 17.30 10.02
N HIS A 43 8.00 17.18 9.78
CA HIS A 43 9.00 17.85 10.61
C HIS A 43 8.93 19.39 10.54
N LEU A 44 8.68 19.96 9.36
CA LEU A 44 8.54 21.42 9.19
C LEU A 44 7.37 21.97 10.00
N ILE A 45 6.25 21.25 10.05
CA ILE A 45 5.07 21.61 10.85
C ILE A 45 5.12 21.10 12.30
N LYS A 46 6.31 20.68 12.77
CA LYS A 46 6.60 20.28 14.16
C LYS A 46 5.87 19.02 14.65
N ILE A 47 5.59 18.08 13.75
CA ILE A 47 5.11 16.74 14.09
C ILE A 47 6.30 15.77 14.12
N ASP A 48 6.59 15.18 15.29
CA ASP A 48 7.70 14.24 15.47
C ASP A 48 7.26 12.80 15.12
N VAL A 49 7.34 12.47 13.82
CA VAL A 49 7.02 11.13 13.32
C VAL A 49 7.91 10.03 13.92
N PRO A 50 9.26 10.19 14.02
CA PRO A 50 10.13 9.23 14.72
C PRO A 50 9.65 8.91 16.13
N ALA A 51 9.22 9.90 16.91
CA ALA A 51 8.68 9.67 18.25
C ALA A 51 7.39 8.84 18.21
N LEU A 52 6.46 9.14 17.28
CA LEU A 52 5.20 8.40 17.12
C LEU A 52 5.41 6.92 16.76
N ILE A 53 6.38 6.62 15.89
CA ILE A 53 6.67 5.25 15.47
C ILE A 53 7.71 4.56 16.38
N ARG A 54 8.11 5.19 17.49
CA ARG A 54 9.14 4.71 18.43
C ARG A 54 10.46 4.34 17.73
N TYR A 55 10.86 5.17 16.77
CA TYR A 55 12.13 5.01 16.09
C TYR A 55 13.29 5.44 17.03
N PRO A 56 14.43 4.73 17.06
CA PRO A 56 15.53 5.07 17.95
C PRO A 56 16.03 6.51 17.74
N PRO A 57 16.18 7.32 18.80
CA PRO A 57 16.62 8.70 18.69
C PRO A 57 18.02 8.77 18.09
N ARG A 58 18.21 9.72 17.15
CA ARG A 58 19.52 10.04 16.56
C ARG A 58 19.88 11.46 16.93
N GLN A 59 21.08 11.65 17.45
CA GLN A 59 21.55 12.96 17.92
C GLN A 59 22.01 13.91 16.79
N ALA A 60 22.30 13.42 15.57
CA ALA A 60 23.07 14.20 14.58
C ALA A 60 22.45 14.36 13.17
N GLU A 61 21.43 13.59 12.78
CA GLU A 61 20.88 13.68 11.41
C GLU A 61 19.36 13.47 11.42
N HIS A 62 18.61 14.39 10.79
CA HIS A 62 17.17 14.21 10.63
C HIS A 62 16.86 12.99 9.76
N HIS A 63 15.80 12.25 10.13
CA HIS A 63 15.45 11.00 9.47
C HIS A 63 15.12 11.16 7.97
N HIS A 64 14.57 12.30 7.56
CA HIS A 64 14.27 12.56 6.14
C HIS A 64 15.54 12.66 5.26
N HIS A 65 16.65 13.22 5.75
CA HIS A 65 17.92 13.24 5.00
C HIS A 65 18.45 11.84 4.73
N SER A 66 18.41 10.96 5.74
CA SER A 66 18.80 9.56 5.57
C SER A 66 17.93 8.84 4.55
N THR A 67 16.63 9.13 4.53
CA THR A 67 15.68 8.57 3.55
C THR A 67 15.94 9.11 2.14
N TYR A 68 16.17 10.42 1.96
CA TYR A 68 16.51 11.00 0.65
C TYR A 68 17.82 10.48 0.09
N ARG A 69 18.82 10.24 0.94
CA ARG A 69 20.08 9.62 0.53
C ARG A 69 19.86 8.20 0.01
N LEU A 70 19.04 7.40 0.71
CA LEU A 70 18.66 6.07 0.22
C LEU A 70 17.90 6.15 -1.10
N ALA A 71 16.92 7.05 -1.20
CA ALA A 71 16.12 7.26 -2.39
C ALA A 71 17.01 7.65 -3.59
N SER A 72 17.91 8.62 -3.40
CA SER A 72 18.87 9.06 -4.42
C SER A 72 19.83 7.94 -4.83
N PHE A 73 20.35 7.18 -3.86
CA PHE A 73 21.23 6.04 -4.13
C PHE A 73 20.55 4.95 -4.96
N LEU A 74 19.23 4.75 -4.82
CA LEU A 74 18.47 3.80 -5.63
C LEU A 74 18.04 4.40 -6.98
N SER A 75 17.71 5.70 -7.03
CA SER A 75 17.28 6.39 -8.24
C SER A 75 18.38 6.53 -9.29
N VAL A 76 19.62 6.84 -8.89
CA VAL A 76 20.73 7.01 -9.85
C VAL A 76 20.97 5.75 -10.70
N PRO A 77 21.18 4.55 -10.12
CA PRO A 77 21.33 3.33 -10.90
C PRO A 77 20.05 2.93 -11.64
N LEU A 78 18.86 3.29 -11.15
CA LEU A 78 17.60 3.02 -11.85
C LEU A 78 17.53 3.80 -13.16
N ILE A 79 17.78 5.10 -13.09
CA ILE A 79 17.75 6.00 -14.25
C ILE A 79 18.86 5.58 -15.22
N ALA A 80 20.08 5.31 -14.74
CA ALA A 80 21.16 4.82 -15.58
C ALA A 80 20.82 3.50 -16.29
N SER A 81 20.25 2.53 -15.57
CA SER A 81 19.82 1.24 -16.13
C SER A 81 18.71 1.41 -17.16
N LEU A 82 17.74 2.29 -16.90
CA LEU A 82 16.62 2.56 -17.80
C LEU A 82 17.07 3.29 -19.08
N LEU A 83 17.92 4.31 -18.95
CA LEU A 83 18.51 5.00 -20.10
C LEU A 83 19.38 4.06 -20.95
N LEU A 84 20.18 3.21 -20.31
CA LEU A 84 20.96 2.19 -21.01
C LEU A 84 20.05 1.21 -21.72
N PHE A 85 18.98 0.74 -21.07
CA PHE A 85 17.99 -0.15 -21.67
C PHE A 85 17.38 0.47 -22.93
N TRP A 86 16.92 1.73 -22.89
CA TRP A 86 16.40 2.41 -24.08
C TRP A 86 17.44 2.58 -25.18
N ALA A 87 18.68 2.90 -24.82
CA ALA A 87 19.77 3.08 -25.78
C ALA A 87 20.15 1.78 -26.52
N VAL A 88 20.14 0.64 -25.83
CA VAL A 88 20.50 -0.66 -26.42
C VAL A 88 19.33 -1.33 -27.15
N THR A 89 18.09 -1.13 -26.69
CA THR A 89 16.92 -1.74 -27.34
C THR A 89 16.40 -0.92 -28.51
N ARG A 90 16.47 0.41 -28.44
CA ARG A 90 15.97 1.35 -29.47
C ARG A 90 14.53 1.06 -29.92
N GLY A 91 13.72 0.47 -29.03
CA GLY A 91 12.34 0.06 -29.34
C GLY A 91 12.22 -1.20 -30.21
N ASP A 92 13.31 -1.96 -30.42
CA ASP A 92 13.25 -3.26 -31.09
C ASP A 92 12.78 -4.37 -30.12
N ARG A 93 11.79 -5.15 -30.53
CA ARG A 93 11.16 -6.19 -29.69
C ARG A 93 12.14 -7.31 -29.34
N GLN A 94 12.95 -7.75 -30.30
CA GLN A 94 13.92 -8.83 -30.08
C GLN A 94 15.05 -8.39 -29.15
N ALA A 95 15.49 -7.14 -29.27
CA ALA A 95 16.44 -6.54 -28.35
C ALA A 95 15.88 -6.44 -26.92
N VAL A 96 14.61 -6.05 -26.74
CA VAL A 96 13.94 -6.01 -25.42
C VAL A 96 13.94 -7.38 -24.75
N LEU A 97 13.62 -8.44 -25.49
CA LEU A 97 13.62 -9.82 -24.97
C LEU A 97 15.05 -10.28 -24.60
N ARG A 98 16.04 -9.96 -25.45
CA ARG A 98 17.45 -10.33 -25.25
C ARG A 98 18.09 -9.62 -24.05
N TRP A 99 17.79 -8.34 -23.85
CA TRP A 99 18.38 -7.50 -22.81
C TRP A 99 17.62 -7.54 -21.47
N GLN A 100 16.88 -8.62 -21.19
CA GLN A 100 16.16 -8.78 -19.91
C GLN A 100 17.04 -8.72 -18.67
N ILE A 101 18.35 -8.99 -18.80
CA ILE A 101 19.31 -8.89 -17.70
C ILE A 101 19.40 -7.49 -17.10
N LEU A 102 19.19 -6.42 -17.88
CA LEU A 102 19.28 -5.04 -17.37
C LEU A 102 18.20 -4.76 -16.32
N PRO A 103 16.88 -4.84 -16.62
CA PRO A 103 15.83 -4.64 -15.63
C PRO A 103 15.96 -5.56 -14.41
N GLN A 104 16.37 -6.80 -14.63
CA GLN A 104 16.48 -7.80 -13.57
C GLN A 104 17.68 -7.59 -12.66
N SER A 105 18.82 -7.16 -13.21
CA SER A 105 19.99 -6.80 -12.41
C SER A 105 19.71 -5.63 -11.49
N TYR A 106 18.91 -4.65 -11.95
CA TYR A 106 18.45 -3.55 -11.09
C TYR A 106 17.50 -4.06 -10.00
N LEU A 107 16.51 -4.90 -10.35
CA LEU A 107 15.58 -5.45 -9.37
C LEU A 107 16.32 -6.27 -8.29
N LEU A 108 17.32 -7.05 -8.69
CA LEU A 108 18.22 -7.75 -7.78
C LEU A 108 19.01 -6.78 -6.90
N LEU A 109 19.59 -5.72 -7.47
CA LEU A 109 20.28 -4.67 -6.71
C LEU A 109 19.35 -4.07 -5.64
N LEU A 110 18.10 -3.77 -6.00
CA LEU A 110 17.11 -3.23 -5.08
C LEU A 110 16.87 -4.20 -3.92
N VAL A 111 16.60 -5.48 -4.19
CA VAL A 111 16.40 -6.50 -3.15
C VAL A 111 17.65 -6.64 -2.27
N LEU A 112 18.84 -6.71 -2.85
CA LEU A 112 20.10 -6.81 -2.11
C LEU A 112 20.36 -5.58 -1.24
N CYS A 113 19.99 -4.37 -1.68
CA CYS A 113 20.09 -3.16 -0.86
C CYS A 113 19.23 -3.21 0.40
N PHE A 114 18.07 -3.88 0.34
CA PHE A 114 17.18 -4.08 1.47
C PHE A 114 17.60 -5.25 2.38
N LEU A 115 18.29 -6.27 1.86
CA LEU A 115 18.68 -7.45 2.64
C LEU A 115 20.11 -7.37 3.21
N LEU A 116 21.07 -6.86 2.45
CA LEU A 116 22.49 -6.88 2.82
C LEU A 116 22.83 -5.78 3.84
N PRO A 117 23.64 -6.06 4.88
CA PRO A 117 23.98 -5.09 5.94
C PRO A 117 25.06 -4.07 5.50
N LEU A 118 24.84 -3.36 4.38
CA LEU A 118 25.76 -2.33 3.89
C LEU A 118 25.85 -1.14 4.88
N LYS A 119 27.03 -0.89 5.44
CA LYS A 119 27.27 0.13 6.48
C LYS A 119 26.95 1.56 6.01
N ARG A 120 27.16 1.86 4.73
CA ARG A 120 26.95 3.20 4.13
C ARG A 120 25.47 3.55 3.90
N MET A 121 24.54 2.60 4.05
CA MET A 121 23.12 2.75 3.70
C MET A 121 22.21 2.65 4.93
N SER A 122 22.29 3.61 5.86
CA SER A 122 21.41 3.73 7.05
C SER A 122 21.06 2.37 7.71
N ARG A 123 22.09 1.63 8.16
CA ARG A 123 21.94 0.27 8.72
C ARG A 123 20.85 0.16 9.77
N SER A 124 20.73 1.15 10.66
CA SER A 124 19.71 1.17 11.72
C SER A 124 18.29 1.20 11.16
N GLY A 125 18.02 2.05 10.16
CA GLY A 125 16.68 2.18 9.59
C GLY A 125 16.24 0.96 8.80
N ARG A 126 17.15 0.37 8.01
CA ARG A 126 16.86 -0.87 7.30
C ARG A 126 16.60 -2.04 8.26
N LEU A 127 17.41 -2.18 9.31
CA LEU A 127 17.18 -3.22 10.32
C LEU A 127 15.86 -3.00 11.07
N HIS A 128 15.52 -1.75 11.41
CA HIS A 128 14.23 -1.44 12.00
C HIS A 128 13.08 -1.80 11.04
N PHE A 129 13.16 -1.39 9.78
CA PHE A 129 12.17 -1.75 8.74
C PHE A 129 12.02 -3.27 8.58
N LEU A 130 13.12 -4.02 8.46
CA LEU A 130 13.08 -5.48 8.33
C LEU A 130 12.52 -6.17 9.59
N ARG A 131 12.84 -5.65 10.78
CA ARG A 131 12.27 -6.16 12.04
C ARG A 131 10.77 -5.91 12.10
N SER A 132 10.31 -4.70 11.76
CA SER A 132 8.89 -4.37 11.69
C SER A 132 8.18 -5.24 10.64
N LEU A 133 8.76 -5.41 9.45
CA LEU A 133 8.22 -6.28 8.40
C LEU A 133 8.12 -7.74 8.85
N LYS A 134 9.18 -8.29 9.47
CA LYS A 134 9.15 -9.65 10.04
C LYS A 134 8.05 -9.76 11.10
N ARG A 135 7.94 -8.76 11.98
CA ARG A 135 7.01 -8.71 13.10
C ARG A 135 5.55 -8.68 12.64
N ILE A 136 5.21 -7.83 11.68
CA ILE A 136 3.85 -7.75 11.14
C ILE A 136 3.48 -9.01 10.33
N SER A 137 4.44 -9.62 9.61
CA SER A 137 4.19 -10.78 8.74
C SER A 137 4.10 -12.11 9.51
N LEU A 138 5.06 -12.42 10.38
CA LEU A 138 5.12 -13.72 11.08
C LEU A 138 4.39 -13.70 12.43
N GLY A 139 4.16 -12.52 13.00
CA GLY A 139 3.50 -12.34 14.28
C GLY A 139 4.38 -11.78 15.38
N GLY A 140 3.70 -11.31 16.43
CA GLY A 140 4.27 -10.51 17.50
C GLY A 140 3.89 -9.04 17.34
N LEU A 141 2.61 -8.69 17.34
CA LEU A 141 2.23 -7.27 17.36
C LEU A 141 2.90 -6.58 18.54
N ALA A 142 3.63 -5.49 18.25
CA ALA A 142 4.13 -4.61 19.30
C ALA A 142 2.97 -4.24 20.22
N GLU A 143 3.25 -4.18 21.51
CA GLU A 143 2.29 -3.58 22.43
C GLU A 143 2.08 -2.12 22.05
N VAL A 144 0.97 -1.57 22.53
CA VAL A 144 0.62 -0.15 22.40
C VAL A 144 1.83 0.77 22.64
N GLN A 145 2.59 0.49 23.69
CA GLN A 145 3.78 1.22 24.11
C GLN A 145 5.03 1.02 23.22
N ASP A 146 5.09 -0.04 22.41
CA ASP A 146 6.31 -0.52 21.74
C ASP A 146 6.36 -0.23 20.23
N GLY A 147 5.57 0.73 19.75
CA GLY A 147 5.58 1.13 18.33
C GLY A 147 4.48 0.50 17.48
N LYS A 148 3.35 0.12 18.10
CA LYS A 148 2.14 -0.38 17.42
C LYS A 148 1.68 0.52 16.27
N PHE A 149 1.76 1.85 16.42
CA PHE A 149 1.41 2.79 15.35
C PHE A 149 2.28 2.59 14.10
N GLY A 150 3.60 2.40 14.27
CA GLY A 150 4.52 2.10 13.16
C GLY A 150 4.20 0.79 12.46
N ASP A 151 3.81 -0.26 13.21
CA ASP A 151 3.38 -1.54 12.64
C ASP A 151 2.09 -1.42 11.84
N ILE A 152 1.11 -0.66 12.35
CA ILE A 152 -0.15 -0.39 11.66
C ILE A 152 0.13 0.40 10.37
N LEU A 153 0.92 1.47 10.47
CA LEU A 153 1.28 2.33 9.35
C LEU A 153 1.97 1.53 8.23
N LEU A 154 2.96 0.70 8.58
CA LEU A 154 3.66 -0.14 7.62
C LEU A 154 2.73 -1.17 6.97
N ALA A 155 1.90 -1.85 7.77
CA ALA A 155 0.98 -2.86 7.25
C ALA A 155 -0.09 -2.24 6.34
N ASP A 156 -0.56 -1.03 6.63
CA ASP A 156 -1.48 -0.29 5.75
C ASP A 156 -0.81 0.16 4.46
N VAL A 157 0.46 0.57 4.50
CA VAL A 157 1.25 0.82 3.29
C VAL A 157 1.35 -0.45 2.44
N LEU A 158 1.61 -1.62 3.04
CA LEU A 158 1.67 -2.88 2.31
C LEU A 158 0.36 -3.22 1.57
N THR A 159 -0.81 -2.85 2.11
CA THR A 159 -2.10 -3.08 1.40
C THR A 159 -2.18 -2.35 0.07
N SER A 160 -1.59 -1.15 -0.02
CA SER A 160 -1.52 -0.38 -1.25
C SER A 160 -0.49 -0.96 -2.24
N TYR A 161 0.53 -1.66 -1.73
CA TYR A 161 1.55 -2.37 -2.51
C TYR A 161 1.15 -3.80 -2.91
N ALA A 162 -0.04 -4.30 -2.54
CA ALA A 162 -0.44 -5.69 -2.77
C ALA A 162 -0.28 -6.15 -4.23
N LYS A 163 -0.71 -5.32 -5.18
CA LYS A 163 -0.55 -5.61 -6.62
C LYS A 163 0.90 -5.51 -7.10
N VAL A 164 1.67 -4.55 -6.59
CA VAL A 164 3.12 -4.40 -6.85
C VAL A 164 3.89 -5.65 -6.38
N LEU A 165 3.48 -6.24 -5.24
CA LEU A 165 4.05 -7.52 -4.75
C LEU A 165 3.68 -8.69 -5.68
N GLY A 166 2.46 -8.71 -6.21
CA GLY A 166 2.05 -9.66 -7.24
C GLY A 166 2.91 -9.54 -8.51
N ASP A 167 3.18 -8.32 -8.95
CA ASP A 167 4.00 -8.06 -10.15
C ASP A 167 5.48 -8.33 -9.92
N LEU A 168 5.99 -8.07 -8.71
CA LEU A 168 7.32 -8.50 -8.30
C LEU A 168 7.46 -10.02 -8.40
N PHE A 169 6.43 -10.75 -7.96
CA PHE A 169 6.39 -12.21 -8.10
C PHE A 169 6.34 -12.63 -9.57
N VAL A 170 5.47 -12.04 -10.39
CA VAL A 170 5.38 -12.36 -11.84
C VAL A 170 6.72 -12.10 -12.53
N ALA A 171 7.37 -10.96 -12.28
CA ALA A 171 8.67 -10.61 -12.83
C ALA A 171 9.77 -11.61 -12.43
N THR A 172 9.73 -12.11 -11.19
CA THR A 172 10.67 -13.11 -10.69
C THR A 172 10.36 -14.50 -11.28
N CYS A 173 9.09 -14.86 -11.38
CA CYS A 173 8.65 -16.13 -11.93
C CYS A 173 9.04 -16.26 -13.41
N MET A 174 8.80 -15.21 -14.21
CA MET A 174 9.20 -15.17 -15.63
C MET A 174 10.71 -15.17 -15.81
N LEU A 175 11.49 -14.61 -14.88
CA LEU A 175 12.95 -14.69 -14.93
C LEU A 175 13.46 -16.13 -14.77
N LEU A 176 12.76 -16.94 -13.99
CA LEU A 176 13.11 -18.34 -13.73
C LEU A 176 12.49 -19.30 -14.76
N ASP A 177 11.56 -18.83 -15.57
CA ASP A 177 10.98 -19.60 -16.66
C ASP A 177 11.98 -19.70 -17.83
N THR A 178 12.06 -20.87 -18.43
CA THR A 178 12.93 -21.13 -19.60
C THR A 178 12.25 -20.78 -20.92
N LYS A 179 10.92 -20.59 -20.90
CA LYS A 179 10.10 -20.41 -22.10
C LYS A 179 9.75 -18.96 -22.41
N THR A 180 9.83 -18.08 -21.42
CA THR A 180 9.41 -16.68 -21.56
C THR A 180 10.49 -15.74 -21.04
N SER A 181 10.64 -14.58 -21.66
CA SER A 181 11.52 -13.53 -21.15
C SER A 181 10.78 -12.66 -20.14
N SER A 182 11.44 -12.26 -19.06
CA SER A 182 10.85 -11.40 -18.04
C SER A 182 10.59 -9.95 -18.48
N THR A 183 10.98 -9.60 -19.71
CA THR A 183 10.64 -8.34 -20.38
C THR A 183 9.52 -8.48 -21.43
N ALA A 184 9.03 -9.70 -21.67
CA ALA A 184 7.85 -9.95 -22.48
C ALA A 184 6.57 -9.46 -21.78
N LYS A 185 5.42 -9.61 -22.45
CA LYS A 185 4.10 -9.35 -21.87
C LYS A 185 3.95 -10.09 -20.52
N PRO A 186 3.56 -9.41 -19.42
CA PRO A 186 3.44 -10.03 -18.10
C PRO A 186 2.57 -11.30 -18.08
N ASN A 187 3.17 -12.45 -17.77
CA ASN A 187 2.43 -13.70 -17.62
C ASN A 187 1.88 -13.84 -16.19
N ARG A 188 0.67 -13.34 -15.95
CA ARG A 188 -0.03 -13.45 -14.64
C ARG A 188 -0.50 -14.88 -14.30
N GLY A 189 -0.28 -15.85 -15.18
CA GLY A 189 -0.44 -17.29 -14.91
C GLY A 189 0.86 -17.99 -14.50
N CYS A 190 2.00 -17.28 -14.51
CA CYS A 190 3.28 -17.83 -14.08
C CYS A 190 3.20 -18.25 -12.60
N GLY A 191 3.58 -19.50 -12.30
CA GLY A 191 3.44 -20.07 -10.95
C GLY A 191 2.03 -20.58 -10.61
N GLY A 192 1.12 -20.61 -11.58
CA GLY A 192 -0.23 -21.17 -11.46
C GLY A 192 -1.34 -20.14 -11.22
N ALA A 193 -2.59 -20.58 -11.34
CA ALA A 193 -3.77 -19.70 -11.34
C ALA A 193 -4.02 -18.95 -10.01
N TYR A 194 -3.52 -19.47 -8.88
CA TYR A 194 -3.88 -18.99 -7.55
C TYR A 194 -2.76 -18.32 -6.77
N LEU A 195 -1.50 -18.42 -7.23
CA LEU A 195 -0.35 -17.92 -6.47
C LEU A 195 -0.27 -16.39 -6.46
N VAL A 196 -0.51 -15.74 -7.59
CA VAL A 196 -0.59 -14.27 -7.68
C VAL A 196 -1.75 -13.72 -6.80
N PRO A 197 -3.00 -14.22 -6.90
CA PRO A 197 -4.07 -13.85 -5.98
C PRO A 197 -3.73 -14.05 -4.50
N LEU A 198 -3.07 -15.16 -4.16
CA LEU A 198 -2.63 -15.43 -2.79
C LEU A 198 -1.65 -14.35 -2.31
N ILE A 199 -0.65 -14.00 -3.10
CA ILE A 199 0.33 -12.96 -2.78
C ILE A 199 -0.34 -11.59 -2.61
N ILE A 200 -1.27 -11.24 -3.50
CA ILE A 200 -2.05 -9.99 -3.40
C ILE A 200 -2.89 -9.98 -2.11
N SER A 201 -3.33 -11.14 -1.62
CA SER A 201 -4.12 -11.22 -0.38
C SER A 201 -3.30 -11.07 0.91
N ILE A 202 -1.98 -11.33 0.88
CA ILE A 202 -1.11 -11.33 2.07
C ILE A 202 -1.21 -10.04 2.89
N PRO A 203 -1.10 -8.83 2.31
CA PRO A 203 -1.21 -7.61 3.10
C PRO A 203 -2.53 -7.45 3.86
N SER A 204 -3.65 -7.84 3.23
CA SER A 204 -4.96 -7.83 3.89
C SER A 204 -5.07 -8.90 4.98
N MET A 205 -4.44 -10.08 4.78
CA MET A 205 -4.35 -11.12 5.82
C MET A 205 -3.57 -10.62 7.04
N ILE A 206 -2.45 -9.92 6.82
CA ILE A 206 -1.66 -9.32 7.89
C ILE A 206 -2.55 -8.38 8.71
N ARG A 207 -3.22 -7.42 8.08
CA ARG A 207 -4.08 -6.45 8.78
C ARG A 207 -5.29 -7.11 9.47
N LEU A 208 -5.94 -8.06 8.82
CA LEU A 208 -7.02 -8.86 9.41
C LEU A 208 -6.55 -9.52 10.71
N ARG A 209 -5.42 -10.25 10.63
CA ARG A 209 -4.83 -10.92 11.80
C ARG A 209 -4.49 -9.91 12.90
N GLN A 210 -3.91 -8.77 12.55
CA GLN A 210 -3.57 -7.75 13.53
C GLN A 210 -4.83 -7.22 14.25
N CYS A 211 -5.88 -6.92 13.51
CA CYS A 211 -7.14 -6.41 14.07
C CYS A 211 -7.83 -7.44 14.96
N LEU A 212 -7.83 -8.72 14.57
CA LEU A 212 -8.39 -9.80 15.39
C LEU A 212 -7.60 -10.00 16.70
N ILE A 213 -6.27 -9.97 16.65
CA ILE A 213 -5.44 -10.06 17.86
C ILE A 213 -5.78 -8.93 18.84
N GLU A 214 -5.90 -7.70 18.35
CA GLU A 214 -6.26 -6.55 19.19
C GLU A 214 -7.67 -6.66 19.77
N TYR A 215 -8.64 -7.12 18.98
CA TYR A 215 -9.98 -7.41 19.48
C TYR A 215 -9.95 -8.41 20.65
N TYR A 216 -9.20 -9.51 20.51
CA TYR A 216 -9.07 -10.50 21.59
C TYR A 216 -8.28 -9.96 22.80
N ARG A 217 -7.26 -9.10 22.59
CA ARG A 217 -6.51 -8.44 23.68
C ARG A 217 -7.42 -7.55 24.53
N VAL A 218 -8.17 -6.66 23.89
CA VAL A 218 -9.13 -5.76 24.57
C VAL A 218 -10.21 -6.56 25.29
N ARG A 219 -10.76 -7.59 24.65
CA ARG A 219 -11.80 -8.45 25.26
C ARG A 219 -11.31 -9.22 26.49
N ARG A 220 -10.03 -9.59 26.56
CA ARG A 220 -9.44 -10.28 27.72
C ARG A 220 -9.11 -9.34 28.87
N ASN A 221 -8.63 -8.13 28.55
CA ASN A 221 -8.19 -7.15 29.55
C ASN A 221 -9.35 -6.21 29.94
N GLN A 222 -10.51 -6.74 30.36
CA GLN A 222 -11.76 -6.01 30.67
C GLN A 222 -11.59 -4.90 31.74
N SER A 223 -10.87 -3.84 31.43
CA SER A 223 -10.88 -2.60 32.21
C SER A 223 -12.10 -1.79 31.79
N THR A 224 -12.74 -1.14 32.75
CA THR A 224 -13.93 -0.29 32.53
C THR A 224 -13.66 0.93 31.65
N SER A 225 -12.39 1.24 31.35
CA SER A 225 -11.95 2.35 30.47
C SER A 225 -11.63 1.93 29.04
N SER A 226 -11.39 0.64 28.77
CA SER A 226 -11.19 0.13 27.41
C SER A 226 -12.54 -0.08 26.73
N GLY A 227 -12.87 0.77 25.75
CA GLY A 227 -14.13 0.68 24.99
C GLY A 227 -14.42 -0.72 24.41
N TRP A 228 -15.64 -0.95 23.93
CA TRP A 228 -16.25 -2.28 23.63
C TRP A 228 -15.50 -3.21 22.62
N GLY A 229 -14.30 -2.86 22.14
CA GLY A 229 -13.51 -3.69 21.22
C GLY A 229 -14.10 -3.83 19.81
N GLY A 230 -15.36 -3.44 19.62
CA GLY A 230 -16.07 -3.50 18.33
C GLY A 230 -15.39 -2.73 17.21
N GLN A 231 -14.63 -1.67 17.52
CA GLN A 231 -13.83 -0.94 16.52
C GLN A 231 -12.74 -1.85 15.91
N HIS A 232 -12.07 -2.69 16.69
CA HIS A 232 -11.07 -3.61 16.14
C HIS A 232 -11.72 -4.68 15.24
N LEU A 233 -12.90 -5.16 15.61
CA LEU A 233 -13.65 -6.11 14.78
C LEU A 233 -14.17 -5.46 13.49
N ALA A 234 -14.64 -4.22 13.56
CA ALA A 234 -15.03 -3.45 12.38
C ALA A 234 -13.81 -3.24 11.45
N ASN A 235 -12.63 -2.95 12.01
CA ASN A 235 -11.42 -2.84 11.21
C ASN A 235 -11.03 -4.19 10.58
N ALA A 236 -11.18 -5.29 11.32
CA ALA A 236 -10.98 -6.63 10.78
C ALA A 236 -11.93 -6.89 9.59
N LEU A 237 -13.19 -6.49 9.70
CA LEU A 237 -14.17 -6.62 8.62
C LEU A 237 -13.79 -5.78 7.39
N LYS A 238 -13.22 -4.57 7.57
CA LYS A 238 -12.67 -3.75 6.48
C LYS A 238 -11.65 -4.56 5.66
N TYR A 239 -10.63 -5.13 6.29
CA TYR A 239 -9.62 -5.92 5.55
C TYR A 239 -10.15 -7.26 5.05
N PHE A 240 -11.11 -7.87 5.77
CA PHE A 240 -11.79 -9.08 5.31
C PHE A 240 -12.57 -8.86 4.01
N SER A 241 -13.19 -7.70 3.84
CA SER A 241 -13.97 -7.38 2.64
C SER A 241 -13.14 -7.37 1.34
N ALA A 242 -11.81 -7.38 1.41
CA ALA A 242 -10.94 -7.49 0.24
C ALA A 242 -10.84 -8.93 -0.32
N PHE A 243 -11.05 -9.97 0.50
CA PHE A 243 -10.89 -11.37 0.06
C PHE A 243 -11.90 -11.78 -1.02
N PRO A 244 -13.21 -11.50 -0.88
CA PRO A 244 -14.17 -11.80 -1.94
C PRO A 244 -13.78 -11.15 -3.27
N VAL A 245 -13.31 -9.90 -3.26
CA VAL A 245 -12.84 -9.20 -4.48
C VAL A 245 -11.70 -9.99 -5.15
N ILE A 246 -10.68 -10.36 -4.37
CA ILE A 246 -9.50 -11.09 -4.89
C ILE A 246 -9.87 -12.48 -5.40
N ILE A 247 -10.68 -13.23 -4.65
CA ILE A 247 -11.11 -14.59 -5.01
C ILE A 247 -11.94 -14.55 -6.29
N LEU A 248 -12.92 -13.65 -6.38
CA LEU A 248 -13.78 -13.52 -7.54
C LEU A 248 -13.01 -13.00 -8.77
N SER A 249 -11.97 -12.17 -8.59
CA SER A 249 -11.02 -11.83 -9.67
C SER A 249 -10.28 -13.06 -10.19
N ALA A 250 -9.79 -13.93 -9.31
CA ALA A 250 -9.10 -15.16 -9.70
C ALA A 250 -10.03 -16.14 -10.44
N LEU A 251 -11.27 -16.28 -9.95
CA LEU A 251 -12.29 -17.13 -10.58
C LEU A 251 -12.70 -16.62 -11.96
N GLN A 252 -12.83 -15.29 -12.15
CA GLN A 252 -13.12 -14.70 -13.46
C GLN A 252 -12.00 -14.97 -14.46
N ARG A 253 -10.73 -14.87 -14.04
CA ARG A 253 -9.59 -15.15 -14.93
C ARG A 253 -9.53 -16.62 -15.37
N GLY A 254 -9.92 -17.54 -14.49
CA GLY A 254 -9.98 -18.97 -14.76
C GLY A 254 -11.38 -19.47 -15.15
N TYR A 255 -12.26 -18.59 -15.64
CA TYR A 255 -13.65 -18.94 -15.91
C TYR A 255 -13.77 -20.03 -16.98
N ASP A 256 -14.48 -21.11 -16.65
CA ASP A 256 -14.78 -22.20 -17.55
C ASP A 256 -16.30 -22.45 -17.51
N PRO A 257 -17.03 -22.23 -18.62
CA PRO A 257 -18.49 -22.37 -18.66
C PRO A 257 -18.96 -23.80 -18.38
N THR A 258 -18.10 -24.81 -18.55
CA THR A 258 -18.45 -26.23 -18.30
C THR A 258 -18.35 -26.63 -16.83
N LYS A 259 -17.55 -25.89 -16.04
CA LYS A 259 -17.28 -26.17 -14.62
C LYS A 259 -17.90 -25.17 -13.67
N SER A 260 -18.29 -23.99 -14.16
CA SER A 260 -18.77 -22.89 -13.32
C SER A 260 -20.28 -22.95 -13.13
N HIS A 261 -20.73 -22.95 -11.87
CA HIS A 261 -22.17 -22.89 -11.54
C HIS A 261 -22.83 -21.54 -11.82
N LEU A 262 -22.03 -20.47 -11.96
CA LEU A 262 -22.49 -19.12 -12.27
C LEU A 262 -22.15 -18.75 -13.71
N SER A 263 -23.01 -17.96 -14.36
CA SER A 263 -22.67 -17.32 -15.63
C SER A 263 -21.55 -16.30 -15.43
N GLU A 264 -20.74 -16.05 -16.47
CA GLU A 264 -19.68 -15.04 -16.46
C GLU A 264 -20.21 -13.67 -16.01
N ALA A 265 -21.34 -13.25 -16.55
CA ALA A 265 -22.01 -12.01 -16.17
C ALA A 265 -22.49 -12.03 -14.70
N GLY A 266 -22.93 -13.19 -14.20
CA GLY A 266 -23.29 -13.36 -12.78
C GLY A 266 -22.08 -13.21 -11.87
N LEU A 267 -20.95 -13.80 -12.24
CA LEU A 267 -19.69 -13.71 -11.51
C LEU A 267 -19.14 -12.27 -11.51
N PHE A 268 -19.20 -11.57 -12.65
CA PHE A 268 -18.83 -10.16 -12.75
C PHE A 268 -19.71 -9.26 -11.88
N ARG A 269 -21.05 -9.46 -11.89
CA ARG A 269 -21.97 -8.70 -11.01
C ARG A 269 -21.69 -8.92 -9.53
N LEU A 270 -21.42 -10.16 -9.13
CA LEU A 270 -21.06 -10.49 -7.76
C LEU A 270 -19.73 -9.84 -7.36
N TRP A 271 -18.74 -9.87 -8.25
CA TRP A 271 -17.47 -9.18 -8.05
C TRP A 271 -17.67 -7.68 -7.88
N MET A 272 -18.43 -7.02 -8.77
CA MET A 272 -18.76 -5.60 -8.68
C MET A 272 -19.44 -5.23 -7.35
N PHE A 273 -20.33 -6.09 -6.84
CA PHE A 273 -20.95 -5.89 -5.53
C PHE A 273 -19.90 -5.86 -4.41
N PHE A 274 -18.98 -6.83 -4.35
CA PHE A 274 -17.93 -6.84 -3.34
C PHE A 274 -16.91 -5.72 -3.51
N VAL A 275 -16.63 -5.32 -4.74
CA VAL A 275 -15.83 -4.13 -5.05
C VAL A 275 -16.46 -2.88 -4.45
N PHE A 276 -17.77 -2.71 -4.65
CA PHE A 276 -18.53 -1.60 -4.06
C PHE A 276 -18.46 -1.64 -2.52
N VAL A 277 -18.79 -2.77 -1.91
CA VAL A 277 -18.74 -2.92 -0.44
C VAL A 277 -17.35 -2.61 0.12
N ASN A 278 -16.29 -3.18 -0.47
CA ASN A 278 -14.91 -2.95 -0.03
C ASN A 278 -14.48 -1.49 -0.18
N SER A 279 -14.79 -0.88 -1.32
CA SER A 279 -14.38 0.50 -1.63
C SER A 279 -15.05 1.51 -0.70
N PHE A 280 -16.38 1.44 -0.56
CA PHE A 280 -17.14 2.37 0.28
C PHE A 280 -16.88 2.16 1.77
N TYR A 281 -16.74 0.91 2.23
CA TYR A 281 -16.41 0.67 3.62
C TYR A 281 -15.00 1.17 3.97
N SER A 282 -14.03 0.93 3.09
CA SER A 282 -12.68 1.41 3.31
C SER A 282 -12.57 2.94 3.23
N PHE A 283 -13.32 3.59 2.32
CA PHE A 283 -13.40 5.05 2.25
C PHE A 283 -14.00 5.64 3.53
N TYR A 284 -15.13 5.09 4.01
CA TYR A 284 -15.69 5.48 5.30
C TYR A 284 -14.65 5.38 6.41
N TRP A 285 -13.89 4.28 6.45
CA TRP A 285 -12.88 4.07 7.47
C TRP A 285 -11.75 5.10 7.40
N ASP A 286 -11.23 5.36 6.20
CA ASP A 286 -10.12 6.30 6.01
C ASP A 286 -10.53 7.70 6.51
N VAL A 287 -11.74 8.17 6.18
CA VAL A 287 -12.25 9.48 6.60
C VAL A 287 -12.65 9.51 8.08
N ALA A 288 -13.51 8.58 8.52
CA ALA A 288 -14.12 8.65 9.84
C ALA A 288 -13.21 8.15 10.97
N LYS A 289 -12.31 7.20 10.70
CA LYS A 289 -11.54 6.51 11.75
C LYS A 289 -10.06 6.83 11.68
N ASP A 290 -9.46 6.79 10.48
CA ASP A 290 -8.03 7.05 10.32
C ASP A 290 -7.71 8.55 10.37
N TRP A 291 -8.57 9.39 9.76
CA TRP A 291 -8.44 10.85 9.78
C TRP A 291 -9.25 11.51 10.89
N ASP A 292 -10.09 10.75 11.59
CA ASP A 292 -10.90 11.23 12.72
C ASP A 292 -11.75 12.46 12.36
N LEU A 293 -12.44 12.36 11.21
CA LEU A 293 -13.31 13.41 10.70
C LEU A 293 -14.79 13.07 10.96
N SER A 294 -15.57 14.08 11.31
CA SER A 294 -16.99 13.95 11.68
C SER A 294 -17.96 14.05 10.50
N LEU A 295 -17.49 13.85 9.27
CA LEU A 295 -18.30 13.96 8.04
C LEU A 295 -19.50 12.99 8.04
N PHE A 296 -19.31 11.80 8.61
CA PHE A 296 -20.33 10.75 8.70
C PHE A 296 -21.00 10.67 10.08
N SER A 297 -20.69 11.61 10.98
CA SER A 297 -21.31 11.70 12.29
C SER A 297 -22.70 12.33 12.24
N SER A 298 -23.37 12.42 13.39
CA SER A 298 -24.68 13.07 13.52
C SER A 298 -24.66 14.51 12.96
N SER A 299 -25.79 15.00 12.45
CA SER A 299 -25.89 16.37 11.93
C SER A 299 -25.46 17.43 12.95
N ARG A 300 -25.66 17.18 14.25
CA ARG A 300 -25.24 18.07 15.34
C ARG A 300 -23.71 18.15 15.42
N GLU A 301 -23.04 17.02 15.36
CA GLU A 301 -21.58 16.94 15.48
C GLU A 301 -20.88 17.43 14.21
N ARG A 302 -21.39 17.05 13.03
CA ARG A 302 -20.88 17.51 11.74
C ARG A 302 -20.99 19.02 11.57
N ASN A 303 -22.02 19.65 12.13
CA ASN A 303 -22.27 21.09 12.04
C ASN A 303 -21.89 21.83 13.33
N ASN A 304 -20.95 21.31 14.11
CA ASN A 304 -20.48 21.97 15.33
C ASN A 304 -19.95 23.39 14.99
N PRO A 305 -20.42 24.46 15.67
CA PRO A 305 -19.96 25.82 15.40
C PRO A 305 -18.45 26.05 15.56
N GLU A 306 -17.78 25.28 16.42
CA GLU A 306 -16.33 25.38 16.64
C GLU A 306 -15.51 24.76 15.51
N TYR A 307 -16.05 23.76 14.81
CA TYR A 307 -15.40 23.02 13.73
C TYR A 307 -16.43 22.53 12.70
N PRO A 308 -17.09 23.45 11.97
CA PRO A 308 -18.21 23.08 11.12
C PRO A 308 -17.77 22.24 9.91
N TRP A 309 -18.74 21.52 9.35
CA TRP A 309 -18.65 20.76 8.11
C TRP A 309 -17.74 19.52 8.17
N GLY A 310 -17.81 18.79 9.29
CA GLY A 310 -17.25 17.45 9.39
C GLY A 310 -15.74 17.39 9.59
N LEU A 311 -15.08 18.52 9.89
CA LEU A 311 -13.65 18.55 10.21
C LEU A 311 -13.44 18.40 11.72
N ARG A 312 -12.24 18.00 12.13
CA ARG A 312 -11.87 17.98 13.55
C ARG A 312 -11.47 19.35 14.09
N ARG A 313 -11.59 19.51 15.41
CA ARG A 313 -11.23 20.75 16.14
C ARG A 313 -9.75 21.10 16.00
N TYR A 314 -8.86 20.14 16.26
CA TYR A 314 -7.42 20.36 16.26
C TYR A 314 -6.80 19.91 14.93
N ARG A 315 -6.19 20.85 14.22
CA ARG A 315 -5.61 20.69 12.88
C ARG A 315 -4.28 21.43 12.79
N TYR A 316 -3.28 20.77 12.24
CA TYR A 316 -1.96 21.27 11.91
C TYR A 316 -1.86 21.70 10.45
N PHE A 317 -2.66 21.13 9.55
CA PHE A 317 -2.81 21.70 8.21
C PHE A 317 -3.81 22.86 8.28
N HIS A 318 -3.36 24.10 8.09
CA HIS A 318 -4.20 25.28 8.32
C HIS A 318 -5.32 25.44 7.29
N ALA A 319 -5.06 25.08 6.03
CA ALA A 319 -6.04 25.18 4.94
C ALA A 319 -7.07 24.03 5.05
N LYS A 320 -8.34 24.37 5.23
CA LYS A 320 -9.44 23.38 5.28
C LYS A 320 -9.61 22.64 3.96
N GLU A 321 -9.27 23.31 2.86
CA GLU A 321 -9.32 22.83 1.49
C GLU A 321 -8.46 21.57 1.34
N VAL A 322 -7.33 21.50 2.03
CA VAL A 322 -6.42 20.33 2.00
C VAL A 322 -7.11 19.06 2.51
N TYR A 323 -7.94 19.15 3.54
CA TYR A 323 -8.71 18.00 4.05
C TYR A 323 -9.78 17.57 3.05
N TYR A 324 -10.56 18.52 2.51
CA TYR A 324 -11.60 18.20 1.53
C TYR A 324 -11.01 17.64 0.23
N SER A 325 -9.91 18.20 -0.25
CA SER A 325 -9.17 17.65 -1.39
C SER A 325 -8.70 16.23 -1.12
N ALA A 326 -8.18 15.93 0.08
CA ALA A 326 -7.80 14.57 0.45
C ALA A 326 -8.99 13.61 0.47
N ILE A 327 -10.14 14.02 1.00
CA ILE A 327 -11.39 13.23 0.97
C ILE A 327 -11.81 12.91 -0.46
N VAL A 328 -11.84 13.92 -1.34
CA VAL A 328 -12.24 13.74 -2.74
C VAL A 328 -11.24 12.85 -3.48
N ILE A 329 -9.95 13.08 -3.32
CA ILE A 329 -8.90 12.27 -3.97
C ILE A 329 -8.96 10.83 -3.48
N ASP A 330 -9.14 10.60 -2.17
CA ASP A 330 -9.26 9.25 -1.63
C ASP A 330 -10.49 8.52 -2.18
N PHE A 331 -11.65 9.19 -2.23
CA PHE A 331 -12.86 8.61 -2.82
C PHE A 331 -12.66 8.19 -4.28
N LEU A 332 -12.14 9.09 -5.12
CA LEU A 332 -11.92 8.84 -6.55
C LEU A 332 -10.91 7.70 -6.76
N LEU A 333 -9.78 7.71 -6.05
CA LEU A 333 -8.74 6.71 -6.21
C LEU A 333 -9.12 5.36 -5.56
N ARG A 334 -9.97 5.34 -4.53
CA ARG A 334 -10.53 4.10 -3.96
C ARG A 334 -11.34 3.34 -4.99
N CYS A 335 -12.13 4.03 -5.81
CA CYS A 335 -12.86 3.39 -6.92
C CYS A 335 -11.90 2.70 -7.90
N THR A 336 -10.67 3.21 -8.07
CA THR A 336 -9.67 2.62 -8.98
C THR A 336 -8.97 1.36 -8.44
N TRP A 337 -8.88 1.19 -7.11
CA TRP A 337 -8.17 0.08 -6.48
C TRP A 337 -8.70 -1.29 -6.92
N SER A 338 -10.02 -1.43 -7.01
CA SER A 338 -10.64 -2.69 -7.43
C SER A 338 -10.58 -2.90 -8.93
N PHE A 339 -10.68 -1.83 -9.74
CA PHE A 339 -10.65 -1.96 -11.19
C PHE A 339 -9.37 -2.65 -11.67
N LYS A 340 -8.20 -2.36 -11.08
CA LYS A 340 -6.92 -3.02 -11.46
C LYS A 340 -6.89 -4.55 -11.25
N LEU A 341 -7.84 -5.10 -10.48
CA LEU A 341 -7.98 -6.54 -10.26
C LEU A 341 -8.98 -7.18 -11.24
N SER A 342 -9.62 -6.41 -12.10
CA SER A 342 -10.57 -6.92 -13.09
C SER A 342 -9.83 -7.67 -14.20
N PRO A 343 -10.16 -8.96 -14.45
CA PRO A 343 -9.55 -9.72 -15.55
C PRO A 343 -9.92 -9.16 -16.93
N HIS A 344 -11.02 -8.42 -17.04
CA HIS A 344 -11.39 -7.77 -18.30
C HIS A 344 -10.38 -6.69 -18.72
N LEU A 345 -9.62 -6.10 -17.79
CA LEU A 345 -8.53 -5.19 -18.15
C LEU A 345 -7.30 -5.93 -18.70
N ASP A 346 -7.10 -7.20 -18.34
CA ASP A 346 -5.98 -8.01 -18.85
C ASP A 346 -6.18 -8.41 -20.33
N HIS A 347 -7.43 -8.38 -20.85
CA HIS A 347 -7.77 -8.82 -22.21
C HIS A 347 -7.53 -7.75 -23.29
N PHE A 348 -7.37 -6.47 -22.90
CA PHE A 348 -7.09 -5.39 -23.84
C PHE A 348 -5.61 -5.03 -23.79
N ASN A 349 -4.88 -5.38 -24.85
CA ASN A 349 -3.42 -5.27 -25.00
C ASN A 349 -2.83 -3.86 -24.74
N ASP A 350 -3.64 -2.80 -24.76
CA ASP A 350 -3.21 -1.41 -24.52
C ASP A 350 -3.34 -0.95 -23.05
N LEU A 351 -3.77 -1.81 -22.12
CA LEU A 351 -4.06 -1.41 -20.74
C LEU A 351 -2.95 -1.68 -19.71
N GLU A 352 -1.82 -2.27 -20.10
CA GLU A 352 -0.68 -2.46 -19.19
C GLU A 352 -0.16 -1.13 -18.60
N GLY A 353 -0.18 -0.06 -19.42
CA GLY A 353 0.10 1.31 -18.95
C GLY A 353 -0.94 1.81 -17.95
N GLY A 354 -2.21 1.44 -18.15
CA GLY A 354 -3.30 1.73 -17.22
C GLY A 354 -3.14 1.01 -15.88
N ILE A 355 -2.77 -0.26 -15.87
CA ILE A 355 -2.50 -1.03 -14.64
C ILE A 355 -1.36 -0.39 -13.85
N PHE A 356 -0.26 -0.02 -14.53
CA PHE A 356 0.86 0.70 -13.91
C PHE A 356 0.43 2.05 -13.33
N LEU A 357 -0.35 2.83 -14.07
CA LEU A 357 -0.89 4.11 -13.58
C LEU A 357 -1.76 3.91 -12.34
N MET A 358 -2.63 2.89 -12.31
CA MET A 358 -3.47 2.59 -11.15
C MET A 358 -2.65 2.16 -9.93
N GLU A 359 -1.55 1.44 -10.11
CA GLU A 359 -0.61 1.12 -9.02
C GLU A 359 0.08 2.38 -8.49
N LEU A 360 0.54 3.26 -9.37
CA LEU A 360 1.15 4.53 -9.01
C LEU A 360 0.16 5.42 -8.23
N LEU A 361 -1.07 5.53 -8.72
CA LEU A 361 -2.13 6.30 -8.07
C LEU A 361 -2.52 5.71 -6.71
N GLU A 362 -2.54 4.39 -6.56
CA GLU A 362 -2.80 3.75 -5.26
C GLU A 362 -1.69 4.05 -4.24
N VAL A 363 -0.42 4.05 -4.68
CA VAL A 363 0.71 4.45 -3.82
C VAL A 363 0.64 5.94 -3.49
N LEU A 364 0.27 6.80 -4.44
CA LEU A 364 0.07 8.23 -4.23
C LEU A 364 -1.07 8.51 -3.23
N ARG A 365 -2.20 7.80 -3.36
CA ARG A 365 -3.33 7.89 -2.43
C ARG A 365 -2.88 7.56 -1.01
N ARG A 366 -2.14 6.46 -0.83
CA ARG A 366 -1.60 6.07 0.48
C ARG A 366 -0.60 7.09 1.01
N TRP A 367 0.24 7.65 0.14
CA TRP A 367 1.18 8.71 0.50
C TRP A 367 0.45 9.93 1.08
N ILE A 368 -0.65 10.37 0.45
CA ILE A 368 -1.50 11.45 0.97
C ILE A 368 -2.11 11.05 2.31
N TRP A 369 -2.68 9.84 2.39
CA TRP A 369 -3.33 9.33 3.60
C TRP A 369 -2.40 9.33 4.83
N ILE A 370 -1.09 9.09 4.64
CA ILE A 370 -0.10 9.08 5.74
C ILE A 370 -0.05 10.44 6.45
N PHE A 371 -0.08 11.56 5.72
CA PHE A 371 -0.05 12.90 6.33
C PHE A 371 -1.16 13.08 7.36
N PHE A 372 -2.40 12.78 6.95
CA PHE A 372 -3.57 12.93 7.81
C PHE A 372 -3.59 11.88 8.92
N ARG A 373 -3.23 10.62 8.64
CA ARG A 373 -3.18 9.56 9.67
C ARG A 373 -2.17 9.90 10.77
N VAL A 374 -0.98 10.37 10.39
CA VAL A 374 0.08 10.75 11.34
C VAL A 374 -0.32 11.98 12.13
N GLU A 375 -0.93 12.98 11.46
CA GLU A 375 -1.48 14.15 12.14
C GLU A 375 -2.56 13.75 13.17
N THR A 376 -3.46 12.83 12.82
CA THR A 376 -4.46 12.29 13.76
C THR A 376 -3.81 11.69 14.99
N GLU A 377 -2.83 10.82 14.78
CA GLU A 377 -2.15 10.15 15.89
C GLU A 377 -1.39 11.15 16.77
N TRP A 378 -0.78 12.16 16.16
CA TRP A 378 -0.12 13.25 16.87
C TRP A 378 -1.08 14.06 17.74
N VAL A 379 -2.27 14.37 17.23
CA VAL A 379 -3.32 15.06 18.01
C VAL A 379 -3.78 14.21 19.18
N ARG A 380 -4.08 12.92 18.94
CA ARG A 380 -4.53 11.97 19.98
C ARG A 380 -3.50 11.85 21.12
N ASN A 381 -2.21 11.76 20.79
CA ASN A 381 -1.15 11.62 21.80
C ASN A 381 -0.90 12.90 22.63
N ASN A 382 -1.12 14.09 22.07
CA ASN A 382 -0.81 15.35 22.76
C ASN A 382 -2.01 16.00 23.45
N ARG A 383 -3.25 15.66 23.06
CA ARG A 383 -4.47 16.34 23.56
C ARG A 383 -5.55 15.38 24.08
N GLY A 384 -5.29 14.07 24.05
CA GLY A 384 -6.28 13.04 24.38
C GLY A 384 -7.19 12.70 23.18
N PRO A 385 -7.84 11.53 23.21
CA PRO A 385 -8.73 11.08 22.13
C PRO A 385 -10.03 11.90 22.08
N ALA A 386 -10.73 11.87 20.94
CA ALA A 386 -12.15 12.24 20.90
C ALA A 386 -12.97 11.30 21.80
N THR A 387 -14.15 11.74 22.26
CA THR A 387 -14.95 11.10 23.32
C THR A 387 -15.32 9.62 23.07
N ASP A 388 -15.19 9.11 21.83
CA ASP A 388 -15.51 7.73 21.44
C ASP A 388 -14.33 6.90 20.90
N ASP A 389 -13.10 7.42 20.98
CA ASP A 389 -11.91 6.74 20.44
C ASP A 389 -11.19 5.89 21.51
N VAL A 390 -10.98 4.61 21.19
CA VAL A 390 -10.15 3.72 22.03
C VAL A 390 -8.69 4.13 21.89
N LEU A 391 -8.08 4.54 23.00
CA LEU A 391 -6.66 4.85 23.11
C LEU A 391 -5.80 3.68 22.61
N LEU A 392 -5.01 3.94 21.57
CA LEU A 392 -3.86 3.11 21.20
C LEU A 392 -2.66 3.35 22.12
N GLY A 393 -2.82 4.12 23.21
CA GLY A 393 -1.73 4.67 24.01
C GLY A 393 -2.22 5.30 25.31
N ASP A 394 -2.75 4.51 26.24
CA ASP A 394 -2.77 4.96 27.63
C ASP A 394 -1.43 4.67 28.30
N PHE A 395 -1.05 5.58 29.20
CA PHE A 395 0.14 5.62 30.06
C PHE A 395 1.38 6.34 29.51
N ALA A 396 1.45 7.66 29.78
CA ALA A 396 2.58 8.25 30.52
C ALA A 396 2.30 9.73 30.86
N ALA A 397 1.44 9.99 31.84
CA ALA A 397 1.71 11.06 32.79
C ALA A 397 2.18 10.37 34.07
N LYS A 398 3.50 10.31 34.28
CA LYS A 398 4.01 10.25 35.64
C LYS A 398 3.50 11.52 36.31
N LEU A 399 2.60 11.35 37.27
CA LEU A 399 2.36 12.35 38.30
C LEU A 399 3.70 12.48 39.03
N ASP A 400 4.45 13.52 38.68
CA ASP A 400 5.43 14.11 39.58
C ASP A 400 4.60 14.82 40.67
N GLU A 401 4.37 14.15 41.79
CA GLU A 401 4.08 14.79 43.08
C GLU A 401 4.83 13.99 44.16
N ASP A 402 6.00 14.52 44.55
CA ASP A 402 6.52 14.43 45.91
C ASP A 402 5.71 15.37 46.82
#